data_AF-A0A3E1KG65-F1
#
_entry.id   AF-A0A3E1KG65-F1
#
_cell.length_a   1.000
_cell.length_b   1.000
_cell.length_c   1.000
_cell.angle_alpha   90.00
_cell.angle_beta   90.00
_cell.angle_gamma   90.00
#
_symmetry.space_group_name_H-M   'P 1'
#
loop_
_entity.id
_entity.type
_entity.pdbx_description
1 polymer ?
#
loop_
_entity_poly.entity_id
_entity_poly.type
_entity_poly.pdbx_seq_one_letter_code
_entity_poly.pdbx_strand_id
1 'polypeptide(L)'
;MRASEVLQKCLSNSLSGMHALRQRSLLRAVEALVHGGRLTLIDIARAWPGATRVRAPLKACDRLLCNRALYAERSVIERDMAHWLLRGTQPTIVIDWSDLKPDKSWCLLRAAVPIGGRTLTLLDMVVPGKQQGSPGAEKRFLQQLRALIPDDVRPILVTDAG
;
A
#
# COMPACT_ATOMS: atom_id res chain seq x y z
N MET A 1 -8.26 19.33 -4.72
CA MET A 1 -7.82 18.68 -3.48
C MET A 1 -6.43 18.10 -3.73
N ARG A 2 -5.41 18.51 -2.98
CA ARG A 2 -4.05 18.00 -3.20
C ARG A 2 -3.93 16.61 -2.57
N ALA A 3 -3.27 15.66 -3.24
CA ALA A 3 -3.10 14.29 -2.74
C ALA A 3 -2.46 14.25 -1.34
N SER A 4 -1.53 15.17 -1.07
CA SER A 4 -0.88 15.33 0.24
C SER A 4 -1.84 15.71 1.36
N GLU A 5 -2.83 16.58 1.09
CA GLU A 5 -3.84 16.99 2.09
C GLU A 5 -4.75 15.83 2.48
N VAL A 6 -5.11 14.97 1.51
CA VAL A 6 -5.88 13.76 1.77
C VAL A 6 -5.08 12.81 2.64
N LEU A 7 -3.83 12.53 2.24
CA LEU A 7 -2.98 11.62 3.00
C LEU A 7 -2.69 12.12 4.41
N GLN A 8 -2.54 13.42 4.62
CA GLN A 8 -2.38 13.98 5.97
C GLN A 8 -3.61 13.74 6.87
N LYS A 9 -4.81 13.62 6.29
CA LYS A 9 -6.03 13.25 7.02
C LYS A 9 -6.14 11.75 7.23
N CYS A 10 -5.84 10.94 6.21
CA CYS A 10 -5.99 9.48 6.29
C CYS A 10 -4.90 8.81 7.12
N LEU A 11 -3.69 9.38 7.13
CA LEU A 11 -2.48 8.82 7.71
C LEU A 11 -1.96 9.68 8.86
N SER A 12 -2.84 10.38 9.58
CA SER A 12 -2.43 11.36 10.60
C SER A 12 -1.52 10.75 11.66
N ASN A 13 -1.83 9.53 12.13
CA ASN A 13 -1.08 8.89 13.21
C ASN A 13 0.29 8.42 12.72
N SER A 14 0.34 7.69 11.61
CA SER A 14 1.56 7.17 11.00
C SER A 14 2.49 8.29 10.53
N LEU A 15 1.96 9.38 9.98
CA LEU A 15 2.77 10.53 9.58
C LEU A 15 3.27 11.34 10.78
N SER A 16 2.51 11.45 11.87
CA SER A 16 2.95 12.20 13.06
C SER A 16 4.17 11.59 13.76
N GLY A 17 4.29 10.26 13.78
CA GLY A 17 5.43 9.54 14.36
C GLY A 17 6.64 9.44 13.43
N MET A 18 6.49 9.82 12.16
CA MET A 18 7.51 9.63 11.15
C MET A 18 8.53 10.78 11.14
N HIS A 19 9.82 10.45 11.05
CA HIS A 19 10.87 11.45 10.82
C HIS A 19 10.53 12.40 9.65
N ALA A 20 10.55 13.71 9.91
CA ALA A 20 10.03 14.74 8.99
C ALA A 20 10.61 14.67 7.57
N LEU A 21 11.90 14.37 7.41
CA LEU A 21 12.51 14.26 6.08
C LEU A 21 11.95 13.07 5.28
N ARG A 22 11.67 11.95 5.94
CA ARG A 22 11.12 10.74 5.33
C ARG A 22 9.66 10.96 4.97
N GLN A 23 8.88 11.55 5.89
CA GLN A 23 7.50 11.97 5.64
C GLN A 23 7.41 12.86 4.40
N ARG A 24 8.25 13.91 4.33
CA ARG A 24 8.31 14.81 3.18
C ARG A 24 8.68 14.09 1.88
N SER A 25 9.66 13.19 1.93
CA SER A 25 10.09 12.42 0.76
C SER A 25 8.99 11.47 0.27
N LEU A 26 8.28 10.80 1.18
CA LEU A 26 7.14 9.95 0.88
C LEU A 26 6.00 10.73 0.22
N LEU A 27 5.59 11.86 0.82
CA LEU A 27 4.50 12.69 0.28
C LEU A 27 4.85 13.27 -1.10
N ARG A 28 6.10 13.69 -1.34
CA ARG A 28 6.55 14.15 -2.66
C ARG A 28 6.57 13.03 -3.69
N ALA A 29 6.94 11.81 -3.29
CA ALA A 29 6.87 10.66 -4.18
C ALA A 29 5.43 10.32 -4.57
N VAL A 30 4.48 10.41 -3.63
CA VAL A 30 3.05 10.25 -3.94
C VAL A 30 2.56 11.36 -4.88
N GLU A 31 2.92 12.61 -4.62
CA GLU A 31 2.53 13.73 -5.50
C GLU A 31 3.08 13.56 -6.92
N ALA A 32 4.36 13.17 -7.04
CA ALA A 32 4.98 12.84 -8.31
C ALA A 32 4.26 11.69 -9.03
N LEU A 33 3.88 10.64 -8.30
CA LEU A 33 3.15 9.49 -8.84
C LEU A 33 1.76 9.89 -9.35
N VAL A 34 1.01 10.67 -8.56
CA VAL A 34 -0.33 11.14 -8.94
C VAL A 34 -0.26 12.05 -10.16
N HIS A 35 0.78 12.90 -10.24
CA HIS A 35 0.97 13.78 -11.38
C HIS A 35 1.44 13.04 -12.64
N GLY A 36 2.41 12.13 -12.51
CA GLY A 36 3.03 11.42 -13.62
C GLY A 36 2.29 10.17 -14.09
N GLY A 37 1.39 9.60 -13.27
CA GLY A 37 0.57 8.44 -13.61
C GLY A 37 1.34 7.13 -13.81
N ARG A 38 2.65 7.09 -13.49
CA ARG A 38 3.53 5.94 -13.72
C ARG A 38 4.32 5.59 -12.47
N LEU A 39 4.12 4.36 -11.99
CA LEU A 39 4.79 3.80 -10.81
C LEU A 39 6.12 3.13 -11.18
N THR A 40 7.02 3.90 -11.82
CA THR A 40 8.42 3.47 -12.02
C THR A 40 9.34 4.45 -11.30
N LEU A 41 10.48 3.97 -10.80
CA LEU A 41 11.43 4.82 -10.08
C LEU A 41 11.89 6.03 -10.92
N ILE A 42 12.11 5.84 -12.22
CA ILE A 42 12.54 6.91 -13.12
C ILE A 42 11.41 7.90 -13.42
N ASP A 43 10.16 7.44 -13.59
CA ASP A 43 9.05 8.34 -13.90
C ASP A 43 8.62 9.15 -12.67
N ILE A 44 8.65 8.56 -11.47
CA ILE A 44 8.47 9.30 -10.21
C ILE A 44 9.58 10.37 -10.06
N ALA A 45 10.83 10.01 -10.35
CA ALA A 45 11.94 10.97 -10.27
C ALA A 45 11.81 12.13 -11.28
N ARG A 46 11.28 11.87 -12.48
CA ARG A 46 11.01 12.89 -13.50
C ARG A 46 9.85 13.80 -13.14
N ALA A 47 8.79 13.25 -12.56
CA ALA A 47 7.60 13.99 -12.12
C ALA A 47 7.77 14.66 -10.74
N TRP A 48 8.99 14.67 -10.18
CA TRP A 48 9.23 15.13 -8.83
C TRP A 48 8.90 16.63 -8.67
N PRO A 49 8.09 17.02 -7.66
CA PRO A 49 7.59 18.39 -7.54
C PRO A 49 8.70 19.44 -7.51
N GLY A 50 8.69 20.39 -8.44
CA GLY A 50 9.64 21.51 -8.50
C GLY A 50 11.08 21.14 -8.89
N ALA A 51 11.34 19.91 -9.37
CA ALA A 51 12.67 19.54 -9.85
C ALA A 51 12.89 19.97 -11.30
N THR A 52 14.04 20.61 -11.58
CA THR A 52 14.49 20.93 -12.95
C THR A 52 15.45 19.90 -13.53
N ARG A 53 16.03 19.03 -12.68
CA ARG A 53 16.96 17.96 -13.06
C ARG A 53 16.61 16.67 -12.32
N VAL A 54 16.73 15.53 -12.99
CA VAL A 54 16.32 14.22 -12.46
C VAL A 54 17.29 13.62 -11.43
N ARG A 55 18.57 14.03 -11.41
CA ARG A 55 19.63 13.37 -10.60
C ARG A 55 19.32 13.36 -9.10
N ALA A 56 18.91 14.50 -8.54
CA ALA A 56 18.60 14.59 -7.11
C ALA A 56 17.30 13.84 -6.74
N PRO A 57 16.17 14.02 -7.46
CA PRO A 57 14.97 13.19 -7.30
C PRO A 57 15.22 11.69 -7.40
N LEU A 58 16.01 11.26 -8.39
CA LEU A 58 16.34 9.85 -8.59
C LEU A 58 16.99 9.25 -7.33
N LYS A 59 17.96 9.98 -6.77
CA LYS A 59 18.63 9.59 -5.52
C LYS A 59 17.69 9.64 -4.32
N ALA A 60 16.70 10.54 -4.31
CA ALA A 60 15.69 10.60 -3.25
C ALA A 60 14.75 9.39 -3.32
N CYS A 61 14.25 9.04 -4.51
CA CYS A 61 13.42 7.86 -4.74
C CYS A 61 14.16 6.57 -4.38
N ASP A 62 15.40 6.41 -4.86
CA ASP A 62 16.25 5.25 -4.55
C ASP A 62 16.44 5.06 -3.04
N ARG A 63 16.80 6.14 -2.32
CA ARG A 63 16.92 6.12 -0.86
C ARG A 63 15.61 5.86 -0.14
N LEU A 64 14.48 6.32 -0.68
CA LEU A 64 13.15 6.08 -0.11
C LEU A 64 12.79 4.60 -0.20
N LEU A 65 12.99 3.96 -1.36
CA LEU A 65 12.72 2.54 -1.57
C LEU A 65 13.64 1.64 -0.73
N CYS A 66 14.88 2.07 -0.51
CA CYS A 66 15.86 1.36 0.31
C CYS A 66 15.77 1.71 1.81
N ASN A 67 14.80 2.52 2.25
CA ASN A 67 14.72 2.98 3.62
C ASN A 67 14.14 1.91 4.55
N ARG A 68 15.01 1.22 5.31
CA ARG A 68 14.61 0.16 6.27
C ARG A 68 13.63 0.62 7.33
N ALA A 69 13.75 1.88 7.77
CA ALA A 69 12.86 2.40 8.80
C ALA A 69 11.47 2.76 8.22
N LEU A 70 11.38 3.20 6.96
CA LEU A 70 10.09 3.28 6.26
C LEU A 70 9.45 1.90 6.11
N TYR A 71 10.25 0.88 5.77
CA TYR A 71 9.77 -0.49 5.66
C TYR A 71 9.22 -1.01 7.00
N ALA A 72 9.89 -0.73 8.12
CA ALA A 72 9.40 -1.08 9.45
C ALA A 72 8.09 -0.35 9.83
N GLU A 73 7.90 0.87 9.33
CA GLU A 73 6.70 1.69 9.56
C GLU A 73 5.52 1.33 8.64
N ARG A 74 5.73 0.49 7.62
CA ARG A 74 4.72 0.10 6.62
C ARG A 74 3.40 -0.37 7.24
N SER A 75 3.47 -1.22 8.25
CA SER A 75 2.28 -1.81 8.89
C SER A 75 1.40 -0.75 9.57
N VAL A 76 2.00 0.32 10.09
CA VAL A 76 1.26 1.43 10.72
C VAL A 76 0.57 2.27 9.65
N ILE A 77 1.22 2.50 8.50
CA ILE A 77 0.62 3.20 7.35
C ILE A 77 -0.55 2.39 6.79
N GLU A 78 -0.38 1.07 6.63
CA GLU A 78 -1.45 0.16 6.17
C GLU A 78 -2.62 0.16 7.15
N ARG A 79 -2.36 0.15 8.46
CA ARG A 79 -3.41 0.20 9.50
C ARG A 79 -4.20 1.50 9.45
N ASP A 80 -3.52 2.65 9.39
CA ASP A 80 -4.20 3.95 9.28
C ASP A 80 -5.08 4.02 8.03
N MET A 81 -4.56 3.56 6.89
CA MET A 81 -5.34 3.50 5.65
C MET A 81 -6.54 2.56 5.78
N ALA A 82 -6.35 1.37 6.36
CA ALA A 82 -7.43 0.42 6.60
C ALA A 82 -8.51 1.01 7.51
N HIS A 83 -8.14 1.65 8.62
CA HIS A 83 -9.08 2.32 9.52
C HIS A 83 -9.83 3.46 8.82
N TRP A 84 -9.16 4.19 7.92
CA TRP A 84 -9.81 5.26 7.16
C TRP A 84 -10.81 4.71 6.13
N LEU A 85 -10.54 3.55 5.54
CA LEU A 85 -11.39 2.90 4.54
C LEU A 85 -12.55 2.09 5.15
N LEU A 86 -12.33 1.44 6.27
CA LEU A 86 -13.28 0.53 6.93
C LEU A 86 -14.19 1.28 7.91
N ARG A 87 -14.98 2.24 7.39
CA ARG A 87 -15.86 3.09 8.22
C ARG A 87 -17.22 2.48 8.56
N GLY A 88 -17.59 1.39 7.90
CA GLY A 88 -18.83 0.65 8.17
C GLY A 88 -18.60 -0.48 9.16
N THR A 89 -19.67 -0.93 9.82
CA THR A 89 -19.60 -2.06 10.77
C THR A 89 -19.40 -3.41 10.08
N GLN A 90 -19.87 -3.55 8.83
CA GLN A 90 -19.78 -4.78 8.05
C GLN A 90 -19.34 -4.52 6.60
N PRO A 91 -18.08 -4.11 6.38
CA PRO A 91 -17.56 -3.86 5.04
C PRO A 91 -17.28 -5.18 4.29
N THR A 92 -17.48 -5.18 2.98
CA THR A 92 -17.04 -6.28 2.11
C THR A 92 -15.55 -6.11 1.80
N ILE A 93 -14.78 -7.17 1.97
CA ILE A 93 -13.36 -7.23 1.58
C ILE A 93 -13.21 -8.37 0.58
N VAL A 94 -12.74 -8.04 -0.62
CA VAL A 94 -12.41 -9.03 -1.64
C VAL A 94 -10.96 -9.46 -1.45
N ILE A 95 -10.72 -10.77 -1.48
CA ILE A 95 -9.40 -11.38 -1.40
C ILE A 95 -9.17 -12.16 -2.69
N ASP A 96 -8.04 -11.93 -3.35
CA ASP A 96 -7.71 -12.59 -4.60
C ASP A 96 -6.20 -12.77 -4.78
N TRP A 97 -5.83 -13.82 -5.51
CA TRP A 97 -4.47 -14.11 -5.93
C TRP A 97 -4.16 -13.44 -7.27
N SER A 98 -2.92 -13.02 -7.47
CA SER A 98 -2.46 -12.47 -8.76
C SER A 98 -1.02 -12.85 -9.04
N ASP A 99 -0.72 -13.22 -10.29
CA ASP A 99 0.65 -13.46 -10.74
C ASP A 99 1.39 -12.11 -10.84
N LEU A 100 2.50 -11.93 -10.11
CA LEU A 100 3.31 -10.71 -10.22
C LEU A 100 4.28 -10.74 -11.40
N LYS A 101 4.60 -11.93 -11.89
CA LYS A 101 5.49 -12.15 -13.02
C LYS A 101 4.88 -13.16 -13.97
N PRO A 102 5.12 -13.03 -15.30
CA PRO A 102 4.64 -13.99 -16.29
C PRO A 102 5.10 -15.43 -16.04
N ASP A 103 6.27 -15.60 -15.41
CA ASP A 103 6.83 -16.91 -15.06
C ASP A 103 6.24 -17.53 -13.78
N LYS A 104 5.29 -16.83 -13.14
CA LYS A 104 4.67 -17.22 -11.87
C LYS A 104 5.67 -17.49 -10.73
N SER A 105 6.89 -16.96 -10.81
CA SER A 105 7.87 -17.14 -9.74
C SER A 105 7.48 -16.41 -8.45
N TRP A 106 6.65 -15.38 -8.56
CA TRP A 106 6.10 -14.60 -7.47
C TRP A 106 4.61 -14.33 -7.67
N CYS A 107 3.85 -14.49 -6.61
CA CYS A 107 2.41 -14.23 -6.57
C CYS A 107 2.09 -13.23 -5.45
N LEU A 108 1.04 -12.46 -5.66
CA LEU A 108 0.47 -11.50 -4.74
C LEU A 108 -0.85 -12.05 -4.22
N LEU A 109 -1.05 -12.06 -2.90
CA LEU A 109 -2.35 -12.16 -2.28
C LEU A 109 -2.77 -10.77 -1.79
N ARG A 110 -3.91 -10.28 -2.26
CA ARG A 110 -4.39 -8.92 -1.99
C ARG A 110 -5.75 -8.95 -1.32
N ALA A 111 -5.92 -8.11 -0.29
CA ALA A 111 -7.20 -7.79 0.31
C ALA A 111 -7.55 -6.34 -0.05
N ALA A 112 -8.75 -6.12 -0.56
CA ALA A 112 -9.18 -4.79 -0.99
C ALA A 112 -10.68 -4.56 -0.77
N VAL A 113 -11.06 -3.31 -0.53
CA VAL A 113 -12.47 -2.91 -0.42
C VAL A 113 -12.99 -2.43 -1.79
N PRO A 114 -14.14 -2.92 -2.26
CA PRO A 114 -14.77 -2.42 -3.47
C PRO A 114 -15.48 -1.08 -3.16
N ILE A 115 -15.05 0.00 -3.83
CA ILE A 115 -15.63 1.35 -3.67
C ILE A 115 -15.82 1.97 -5.05
N GLY A 116 -17.07 2.23 -5.43
CA GLY A 116 -17.40 2.96 -6.66
C GLY A 116 -16.87 2.31 -7.95
N GLY A 117 -16.98 0.98 -8.06
CA GLY A 117 -16.56 0.23 -9.26
C GLY A 117 -15.06 -0.07 -9.36
N ARG A 118 -14.27 0.29 -8.34
CA ARG A 118 -12.84 -0.05 -8.23
C ARG A 118 -12.54 -0.64 -6.86
N THR A 119 -11.37 -1.25 -6.71
CA THR A 119 -10.89 -1.75 -5.43
C THR A 119 -9.85 -0.81 -4.82
N LEU A 120 -9.88 -0.63 -3.50
CA LEU A 120 -8.82 0.04 -2.74
C LEU A 120 -8.13 -0.97 -1.84
N THR A 121 -6.83 -1.13 -2.01
CA THR A 121 -6.02 -2.11 -1.29
C THR A 121 -5.93 -1.81 0.20
N LEU A 122 -6.14 -2.83 1.02
CA LEU A 122 -5.88 -2.82 2.46
C LEU A 122 -4.54 -3.48 2.79
N LEU A 123 -4.26 -4.62 2.17
CA LEU A 123 -3.09 -5.44 2.44
C LEU A 123 -2.64 -6.18 1.18
N ASP A 124 -1.32 -6.20 1.00
CA ASP A 124 -0.63 -6.98 -0.02
C ASP A 124 0.43 -7.88 0.62
N MET A 125 0.38 -9.18 0.32
CA MET A 125 1.41 -10.14 0.70
C MET A 125 1.99 -10.81 -0.55
N VAL A 126 3.30 -10.66 -0.74
CA VAL A 126 4.04 -11.27 -1.84
C VAL A 126 4.70 -12.55 -1.37
N VAL A 127 4.49 -13.65 -2.09
CA VAL A 127 5.05 -14.97 -1.78
C VAL A 127 5.64 -15.61 -3.03
N PRO A 128 6.61 -16.54 -2.90
CA PRO A 128 7.04 -17.36 -4.02
C PRO A 128 5.86 -18.11 -4.62
N GLY A 129 5.80 -18.27 -5.94
CA GLY A 129 4.61 -18.84 -6.61
C GLY A 129 4.25 -20.26 -6.17
N LYS A 130 5.24 -21.05 -5.72
CA LYS A 130 5.00 -22.36 -5.09
C LYS A 130 4.13 -22.32 -3.81
N GLN A 131 3.85 -21.13 -3.27
CA GLN A 131 2.97 -20.92 -2.12
C GLN A 131 1.59 -20.35 -2.49
N GLN A 132 1.30 -20.11 -3.77
CA GLN A 132 -0.03 -19.73 -4.23
C GLN A 132 -1.04 -20.82 -3.88
N GLY A 133 -2.20 -20.42 -3.33
CA GLY A 133 -3.21 -21.35 -2.83
C GLY A 133 -2.76 -22.22 -1.64
N SER A 134 -1.61 -21.91 -1.01
CA SER A 134 -1.15 -22.71 0.11
C SER A 134 -1.84 -22.29 1.42
N PRO A 135 -2.36 -23.24 2.23
CA PRO A 135 -3.02 -22.91 3.49
C PRO A 135 -2.11 -22.14 4.46
N GLY A 136 -0.80 -22.40 4.39
CA GLY A 136 0.19 -21.70 5.19
C GLY A 136 0.34 -20.23 4.82
N ALA A 137 0.30 -19.87 3.54
CA ALA A 137 0.34 -18.48 3.11
C ALA A 137 -0.97 -17.76 3.47
N GLU A 138 -2.12 -18.38 3.17
CA GLU A 138 -3.43 -17.81 3.45
C GLU A 138 -3.66 -17.58 4.95
N LYS A 139 -3.27 -18.51 5.80
CA LYS A 139 -3.36 -18.32 7.26
C LYS A 139 -2.55 -17.13 7.73
N ARG A 140 -1.31 -16.98 7.24
CA ARG A 140 -0.46 -15.81 7.58
C ARG A 140 -1.09 -14.51 7.07
N PHE A 141 -1.63 -14.53 5.86
CA PHE A 141 -2.31 -13.39 5.27
C PHE A 141 -3.53 -12.95 6.10
N LEU A 142 -4.40 -13.89 6.46
CA LEU A 142 -5.58 -13.60 7.28
C LEU A 142 -5.21 -13.10 8.68
N GLN A 143 -4.12 -13.60 9.27
CA GLN A 143 -3.57 -13.08 10.53
C GLN A 143 -3.11 -11.63 10.41
N GLN A 144 -2.39 -11.29 9.33
CA GLN A 144 -1.98 -9.92 9.06
C GLN A 144 -3.19 -9.01 8.79
N LEU A 145 -4.16 -9.48 8.00
CA LEU A 145 -5.38 -8.74 7.71
C LEU A 145 -6.20 -8.47 8.99
N ARG A 146 -6.35 -9.47 9.87
CA ARG A 146 -7.03 -9.29 11.17
C ARG A 146 -6.36 -8.23 12.04
N ALA A 147 -5.03 -8.12 11.99
CA ALA A 147 -4.28 -7.11 12.74
C ALA A 147 -4.41 -5.67 12.19
N LEU A 148 -4.97 -5.51 10.98
CA LEU A 148 -5.28 -4.21 10.37
C LEU A 148 -6.74 -3.79 10.55
N ILE A 149 -7.65 -4.74 10.77
CA ILE A 149 -9.09 -4.48 10.90
C ILE A 149 -9.41 -3.99 12.33
N PRO A 150 -10.15 -2.86 12.49
CA PRO A 150 -10.62 -2.40 13.79
C PRO A 150 -11.45 -3.46 14.54
N ASP A 151 -11.37 -3.48 15.87
CA ASP A 151 -12.01 -4.52 16.69
C ASP A 151 -13.54 -4.48 16.71
N ASP A 152 -14.14 -3.35 16.36
CA ASP A 152 -15.57 -3.14 16.22
C ASP A 152 -16.11 -3.47 14.81
N VAL A 153 -15.21 -3.72 13.85
CA VAL A 153 -15.56 -4.04 12.46
C VAL A 153 -15.67 -5.55 12.27
N ARG A 154 -16.70 -5.99 11.54
CA ARG A 154 -16.97 -7.40 11.20
C ARG A 154 -17.09 -7.54 9.69
N PRO A 155 -15.97 -7.67 8.96
CA PRO A 155 -16.02 -7.69 7.51
C PRO A 155 -16.61 -8.98 6.96
N ILE A 156 -17.24 -8.89 5.78
CA ILE A 156 -17.58 -10.04 4.94
C ILE A 156 -16.41 -10.25 3.99
N LEU A 157 -15.73 -11.39 4.11
CA LEU A 157 -14.66 -11.77 3.19
C LEU A 157 -15.26 -12.48 1.98
N VAL A 158 -14.90 -12.01 0.79
CA VAL A 158 -15.27 -12.63 -0.49
C VAL A 158 -13.98 -13.10 -1.14
N THR A 159 -13.88 -14.39 -1.36
CA THR A 159 -12.76 -15.04 -2.05
C THR A 159 -13.32 -15.92 -3.14
N ASP A 160 -12.52 -16.18 -4.18
CA ASP A 160 -12.83 -17.27 -5.10
C ASP A 160 -12.53 -18.63 -4.46
N ALA A 161 -12.89 -19.71 -5.15
CA ALA A 161 -12.67 -21.08 -4.70
C ALA A 161 -11.28 -21.63 -5.09
N GLY A 162 -10.38 -20.75 -5.53
CA GLY A 162 -9.04 -21.08 -6.04
C GLY A 162 -8.07 -21.55 -4.97
#